data_AF-A0A8J3A8M1-F1
#
_entry.id   AF-A0A8J3A8M1-F1
#
_cell.length_a   1.000
_cell.length_b   1.000
_cell.length_c   1.000
_cell.angle_alpha   90.00
_cell.angle_beta   90.00
_cell.angle_gamma   90.00
#
_symmetry.space_group_name_H-M   'P 1'
#
loop_
_entity.id
_entity.type
_entity.pdbx_description
1 polymer ?
#
loop_
_entity_poly.entity_id
_entity_poly.type
_entity_poly.pdbx_seq_one_letter_code
_entity_poly.pdbx_strand_id
1 'polypeptide(L)'
;MTSAAPQPAPRLADGWPDVLDQLERGVVTLQAALDAGELAPMPTWAPPAGLGPLPEALRPRAERLAVRITGLQRRVHGQLGSVRAELGDVAQRRRAGTAYAS
;
A
#
# COMPACT_ATOMS: atom_id res chain seq x y z
N MET A 1 -8.81 -5.44 47.90
CA MET A 1 -7.90 -6.32 47.14
C MET A 1 -8.72 -7.02 46.07
N THR A 2 -8.79 -6.48 44.86
CA THR A 2 -9.54 -7.11 43.76
C THR A 2 -8.54 -7.86 42.88
N SER A 3 -8.61 -9.19 42.93
CA SER A 3 -7.87 -10.11 42.08
C SER A 3 -8.25 -9.87 40.61
N ALA A 4 -7.30 -9.38 39.80
CA ALA A 4 -7.46 -9.30 38.36
C ALA A 4 -7.45 -10.74 37.80
N ALA A 5 -8.59 -11.18 37.28
CA ALA A 5 -8.68 -12.46 36.56
C ALA A 5 -7.64 -12.50 35.43
N PRO A 6 -7.00 -13.65 35.15
CA PRO A 6 -6.12 -13.78 33.99
C PRO A 6 -6.93 -13.46 32.74
N GLN A 7 -6.53 -12.41 32.02
CA GLN A 7 -7.16 -12.07 30.75
C GLN A 7 -7.02 -13.26 29.80
N PRO A 8 -8.11 -13.72 29.15
CA PRO A 8 -8.02 -14.82 28.20
C PRO A 8 -7.09 -14.40 27.06
N ALA A 9 -6.07 -15.22 26.80
CA ALA A 9 -5.18 -15.00 25.66
C ALA A 9 -6.02 -14.87 24.37
N PRO A 10 -5.76 -13.87 23.51
CA PRO A 10 -6.51 -13.69 22.27
C PRO A 10 -6.39 -14.96 21.43
N ARG A 11 -7.53 -15.46 20.94
CA ARG A 11 -7.53 -16.69 20.12
C ARG A 11 -6.93 -16.36 18.76
N LEU A 12 -5.95 -17.15 18.36
CA LEU A 12 -5.06 -16.95 17.21
C LEU A 12 -5.78 -16.81 15.84
N ALA A 13 -7.06 -17.17 15.72
CA ALA A 13 -7.87 -17.06 14.51
C ALA A 13 -8.73 -15.78 14.42
N ASP A 14 -8.94 -15.07 15.53
CA ASP A 14 -9.86 -13.93 15.59
C ASP A 14 -9.25 -12.63 15.05
N GLY A 15 -7.94 -12.60 14.78
CA GLY A 15 -7.23 -11.41 14.31
C GLY A 15 -7.25 -11.17 12.80
N TRP A 16 -7.60 -12.17 11.99
CA TRP A 16 -7.62 -12.02 10.52
C TRP A 16 -8.57 -10.94 10.01
N PRO A 17 -9.81 -10.83 10.51
CA PRO A 17 -10.70 -9.73 10.15
C PRO A 17 -10.06 -8.36 10.39
N ASP A 18 -9.47 -8.14 11.58
CA ASP A 18 -8.84 -6.86 11.95
C ASP A 18 -7.63 -6.53 11.06
N VAL A 19 -6.88 -7.56 10.67
CA VAL A 19 -5.72 -7.41 9.77
C VAL A 19 -6.16 -7.04 8.37
N LEU A 20 -7.20 -7.71 7.85
CA LEU A 20 -7.77 -7.36 6.54
C LEU A 20 -8.38 -5.96 6.56
N ASP A 21 -9.05 -5.59 7.64
CA ASP A 21 -9.57 -4.23 7.87
C ASP A 21 -8.45 -3.18 7.85
N GLN A 22 -7.35 -3.45 8.55
CA GLN A 22 -6.20 -2.54 8.59
C GLN A 22 -5.56 -2.38 7.22
N LEU A 23 -5.36 -3.50 6.50
CA LEU A 23 -4.83 -3.47 5.13
C LEU A 23 -5.76 -2.72 4.18
N GLU A 24 -7.07 -2.94 4.26
CA GLU A 24 -8.06 -2.23 3.46
C GLU A 24 -8.04 -0.73 3.70
N ARG A 25 -7.96 -0.29 4.96
CA ARG A 25 -7.80 1.13 5.29
C ARG A 25 -6.51 1.71 4.70
N GLY A 26 -5.39 1.00 4.83
CA GLY A 26 -4.10 1.42 4.25
C GLY A 26 -4.18 1.57 2.73
N VAL A 27 -4.83 0.62 2.05
CA VAL A 27 -5.07 0.65 0.61
C VAL A 27 -5.93 1.86 0.20
N VAL A 28 -7.00 2.16 0.94
CA VAL A 28 -7.85 3.33 0.68
C VAL A 28 -7.07 4.63 0.84
N THR A 29 -6.27 4.75 1.92
CA THR A 29 -5.43 5.94 2.14
C THR A 29 -4.40 6.12 1.03
N LEU A 30 -3.69 5.05 0.62
CA LEU A 30 -2.72 5.11 -0.47
C LEU A 30 -3.38 5.47 -1.80
N GLN A 31 -4.56 4.93 -2.06
CA GLN A 31 -5.31 5.25 -3.28
C GLN A 31 -5.70 6.74 -3.32
N ALA A 32 -6.22 7.27 -2.22
CA ALA A 32 -6.58 8.69 -2.12
C ALA A 32 -5.37 9.60 -2.32
N ALA A 33 -4.22 9.26 -1.75
CA ALA A 33 -2.98 10.03 -1.94
C ALA A 33 -2.53 10.03 -3.41
N LEU A 34 -2.56 8.87 -4.07
CA LEU A 34 -2.23 8.79 -5.50
C LEU A 34 -3.20 9.55 -6.39
N ASP A 35 -4.49 9.55 -6.04
CA ASP A 35 -5.52 10.32 -6.74
C ASP A 35 -5.30 11.84 -6.55
N ALA A 36 -4.81 12.26 -5.38
CA ALA A 36 -4.43 13.66 -5.10
C ALA A 36 -3.07 14.07 -5.70
N GLY A 37 -2.30 13.12 -6.25
CA GLY A 37 -0.93 13.37 -6.72
C GLY A 37 0.08 13.54 -5.58
N GLU A 38 -0.27 13.12 -4.37
CA GLU A 38 0.57 13.19 -3.19
C GLU A 38 1.34 11.89 -2.96
N LEU A 39 2.56 12.01 -2.45
CA LEU A 39 3.31 10.89 -1.92
C LEU A 39 2.95 10.71 -0.45
N ALA A 40 2.02 9.80 -0.16
CA ALA A 40 1.79 9.38 1.22
C ALA A 40 2.94 8.51 1.73
N PRO A 41 3.35 8.65 3.01
CA PRO A 41 4.27 7.72 3.62
C PRO A 41 3.69 6.31 3.55
N MET A 42 4.45 5.38 2.97
CA MET A 42 4.02 4.00 2.87
C MET A 42 4.09 3.37 4.27
N PRO A 43 2.96 2.91 4.84
CA PRO A 43 3.00 2.28 6.14
C PRO A 43 3.86 1.02 6.04
N THR A 44 4.80 0.86 6.98
CA THR A 44 5.54 -0.40 7.13
C THR A 44 4.56 -1.45 7.65
N TRP A 45 3.95 -2.20 6.74
CA TRP A 45 3.11 -3.33 7.11
C TRP A 45 3.99 -4.55 7.36
N ALA A 46 3.83 -5.14 8.54
CA ALA A 46 4.37 -6.46 8.87
C ALA A 46 3.20 -7.35 9.31
N PRO A 47 3.13 -8.60 8.87
CA PRO A 47 2.09 -9.50 9.32
C PRO A 47 2.22 -9.72 10.83
N PRO A 48 1.15 -9.52 11.62
CA PRO A 48 1.15 -9.87 13.03
C PRO A 48 1.58 -11.32 13.24
N ALA A 49 2.49 -11.55 14.20
CA ALA A 49 2.89 -12.89 14.57
C ALA A 49 1.69 -13.67 15.11
N GLY A 50 1.61 -14.97 14.80
CA GLY A 50 0.61 -15.86 15.38
C GLY A 50 -0.78 -15.86 14.72
N LEU A 51 -0.98 -15.21 13.57
CA LEU A 51 -2.26 -15.24 12.83
C LEU A 51 -2.72 -16.64 12.36
N GLY A 52 -1.83 -17.62 12.35
CA GLY A 52 -2.12 -18.94 11.78
C GLY A 52 -2.52 -18.85 10.29
N PRO A 53 -3.10 -19.91 9.72
CA PRO A 53 -3.59 -19.90 8.35
C PRO A 53 -4.82 -18.97 8.21
N LEU A 54 -4.96 -18.33 7.04
CA LEU A 54 -6.15 -17.55 6.70
C LEU A 54 -7.40 -18.44 6.70
N PRO A 55 -8.46 -18.10 7.46
CA PRO A 55 -9.72 -18.81 7.43
C PRO A 55 -10.34 -18.82 6.03
N GLU A 56 -10.89 -19.96 5.61
CA GLU A 56 -11.48 -20.15 4.27
C GLU A 56 -12.58 -19.12 3.97
N ALA A 57 -13.39 -18.77 4.98
CA ALA A 57 -14.43 -17.76 4.88
C ALA A 57 -13.90 -16.36 4.52
N LEU A 58 -12.65 -16.06 4.84
CA LEU A 58 -12.00 -14.78 4.55
C LEU A 58 -11.18 -14.81 3.24
N ARG A 59 -11.01 -15.98 2.61
CA ARG A 59 -10.27 -16.11 1.34
C ARG A 59 -10.79 -15.18 0.25
N PRO A 60 -12.11 -15.10 -0.05
CA PRO A 60 -12.61 -14.22 -1.10
C PRO A 60 -12.31 -12.74 -0.81
N ARG A 61 -12.28 -12.36 0.47
CA ARG A 61 -11.96 -10.99 0.90
C ARG A 61 -10.48 -10.68 0.68
N ALA A 62 -9.59 -11.57 1.12
CA ALA A 62 -8.16 -11.44 0.93
C ALA A 62 -7.77 -11.39 -0.55
N GLU A 63 -8.42 -12.18 -1.41
CA GLU A 63 -8.18 -12.18 -2.86
C GLU A 63 -8.55 -10.84 -3.51
N ARG A 64 -9.73 -10.29 -3.19
CA ARG A 64 -10.13 -8.96 -3.66
C ARG A 64 -9.15 -7.89 -3.22
N LEU A 65 -8.68 -7.97 -1.98
CA LEU A 65 -7.70 -7.04 -1.44
C LEU A 65 -6.36 -7.14 -2.16
N ALA A 66 -5.87 -8.36 -2.43
CA ALA A 66 -4.65 -8.60 -3.19
C ALA A 66 -4.74 -8.00 -4.61
N VAL A 67 -5.85 -8.21 -5.32
CA VAL A 67 -6.08 -7.62 -6.65
C VAL A 67 -6.01 -6.10 -6.61
N ARG A 68 -6.63 -5.46 -5.59
CA ARG A 68 -6.58 -4.00 -5.41
C ARG A 68 -5.16 -3.51 -5.16
N ILE A 69 -4.40 -4.17 -4.30
CA ILE A 69 -3.01 -3.83 -4.00
C ILE A 69 -2.14 -3.93 -5.26
N THR A 70 -2.25 -5.02 -6.02
CA THR A 70 -1.51 -5.18 -7.28
C THR A 70 -1.89 -4.11 -8.31
N GLY A 71 -3.17 -3.74 -8.38
CA GLY A 71 -3.65 -2.64 -9.22
C GLY A 71 -2.98 -1.30 -8.87
N LEU A 72 -2.94 -0.96 -7.57
CA LEU A 72 -2.26 0.24 -7.07
C LEU A 72 -0.77 0.22 -7.37
N GLN A 73 -0.09 -0.91 -7.12
CA GLN A 73 1.34 -1.05 -7.44
C GLN A 73 1.61 -0.77 -8.91
N ARG A 74 0.82 -1.33 -9.84
CA ARG A 74 0.97 -1.06 -11.28
C ARG A 74 0.78 0.42 -11.61
N ARG A 75 -0.21 1.08 -10.98
CA ARG A 75 -0.48 2.50 -11.19
C ARG A 75 0.68 3.39 -10.72
N VAL A 76 1.24 3.10 -9.54
CA VAL A 76 2.44 3.79 -9.04
C VAL A 76 3.61 3.63 -10.01
N HIS A 77 3.89 2.40 -10.47
CA HIS A 77 4.97 2.16 -11.43
C HIS A 77 4.73 2.89 -12.76
N GLY A 78 3.49 2.94 -13.24
CA GLY A 78 3.11 3.69 -14.44
C GLY A 78 3.36 5.19 -14.28
N GLN A 79 2.89 5.79 -13.18
CA GLN A 79 3.10 7.22 -12.90
C GLN A 79 4.58 7.58 -12.78
N LEU A 80 5.37 6.76 -12.08
CA LEU A 80 6.83 6.96 -11.98
C LEU A 80 7.52 6.83 -13.35
N GLY A 81 7.05 5.93 -14.21
CA GLY A 81 7.51 5.81 -15.59
C GLY A 81 7.26 7.08 -16.40
N SER A 82 6.03 7.62 -16.34
CA SER A 82 5.66 8.87 -17.03
C SER A 82 6.49 10.06 -16.54
N VAL A 83 6.63 10.24 -15.23
CA VAL A 83 7.44 11.33 -14.65
C VAL A 83 8.90 11.24 -15.11
N ARG A 84 9.49 10.03 -15.16
CA ARG A 84 10.85 9.85 -15.66
C ARG A 84 11.00 10.21 -17.14
N ALA A 85 10.01 9.86 -17.96
CA ALA A 85 10.01 10.20 -19.39
C ALA A 85 9.93 11.73 -19.59
N GLU A 86 9.02 12.39 -18.86
CA GLU A 86 8.86 13.85 -18.90
C GLU A 86 10.15 14.58 -18.49
N LEU A 87 10.81 14.13 -17.42
CA LEU A 87 12.10 14.68 -16.99
C LEU A 87 13.20 14.47 -18.02
N GLY A 88 13.20 13.32 -18.72
CA GLY A 88 14.11 13.05 -19.83
C GLY A 88 13.92 14.03 -20.99
N ASP A 89 12.68 14.28 -21.39
CA ASP A 89 12.33 15.21 -22.45
C ASP A 89 12.72 16.65 -22.10
N VAL A 90 12.46 17.10 -20.88
CA VAL A 90 12.85 18.44 -20.41
C VAL A 90 14.37 18.60 -20.41
N ALA A 91 15.11 17.59 -19.94
CA ALA A 91 16.56 17.62 -19.95
C ALA A 91 17.12 17.70 -21.38
N GLN A 92 16.52 16.97 -22.32
CA GLN A 92 16.94 16.98 -23.73
C GLN A 92 16.65 18.33 -24.40
N ARG A 93 15.48 18.93 -24.17
CA ARG A 93 15.13 20.26 -24.69
C ARG A 93 16.08 21.33 -24.19
N ARG A 94 16.47 21.28 -22.90
CA ARG A 94 17.44 22.23 -22.33
C ARG A 94 18.80 22.12 -23.01
N ARG A 95 19.30 20.91 -23.28
CA ARG A 95 20.58 20.68 -23.98
C ARG A 95 20.56 21.18 -25.43
N ALA A 96 19.47 20.91 -26.16
CA ALA A 96 19.31 21.39 -27.53
C ALA A 96 19.23 22.92 -27.58
N GLY A 97 18.47 23.54 -26.68
CA GLY A 97 18.36 25.01 -26.60
C GLY A 97 19.69 25.71 -26.30
N THR A 98 20.56 25.11 -25.48
CA THR A 98 21.91 25.65 -25.24
C THR A 98 22.85 25.49 -26.44
N ALA A 99 22.63 24.49 -27.29
CA ALA A 99 23.46 24.25 -28.48
C ALA A 99 23.14 25.21 -29.65
N TYR A 100 21.90 25.72 -29.72
CA TYR A 100 21.49 26.70 -30.73
C TYR A 100 21.76 28.17 -30.32
N ALA A 101 22.21 28.40 -29.09
CA ALA A 101 22.53 29.75 -28.56
C ALA A 101 24.03 30.07 -28.58
N SER A 102 24.86 29.21 -29.21
CA SER A 102 26.31 29.38 -29.41
C SER A 102 26.61 29.59 -30.88
#